data_AF-A0A6J4UJN2-F1
#
_entry.id   AF-A0A6J4UJN2-F1
#
_cell.length_a   1.000
_cell.length_b   1.000
_cell.length_c   1.000
_cell.angle_alpha   90.00
_cell.angle_beta   90.00
_cell.angle_gamma   90.00
#
_symmetry.space_group_name_H-M   'P 1'
#
loop_
_entity.id
_entity.type
_entity.pdbx_description
1 polymer ?
#
loop_
_entity_poly.entity_id
_entity_poly.type
_entity_poly.pdbx_seq_one_letter_code
_entity_poly.pdbx_strand_id
1 'polypeptide(L)'
;MRRRSRPGPDHLNRYWIALLQGAPPEELARLAEPLDPAMVETIRRMRAGRTGPRPNPAFARRLERDLVGTFTTPARLGTVPLRLAPRRPVNGRTEAVPPRTRWAPTSRWSHRRARTWVTCAAILLVVGAGYLAVRANFPEPPRRLPAADGPTATPGPAGIVERALVEFPVPEDALPNGDTTSASLAHIVIPVGVRSTWEPTCCPGLLVEYVVAGEYAVRAGASILVWRGYGTTETIPAGTEVVLGPGDGLFSRNETAVEGANVGAHPVDLLSWIAIENPDGIYGGHQLPGWEVGRHDVTGTQAIPPNPATIRLRRIDLAPGAVVPAQPGIVPLAISLPTTGAGTPTDVAPSFGKGNTRTIVNAGSGPLTVYALTLEPALGPVGPSTAGTPTP
;
A
#
# COMPACT_ATOMS: atom_id res chain seq x y z
N MET A 1 43.50 -9.98 -12.06
CA MET A 1 42.22 -9.59 -12.69
C MET A 1 41.64 -8.38 -11.96
N ARG A 2 41.61 -7.19 -12.57
CA ARG A 2 40.95 -6.00 -11.97
C ARG A 2 39.43 -6.18 -12.11
N ARG A 3 38.70 -6.24 -10.99
CA ARG A 3 37.22 -6.19 -11.00
C ARG A 3 36.81 -4.83 -11.59
N ARG A 4 36.15 -4.84 -12.75
CA ARG A 4 35.48 -3.64 -13.26
C ARG A 4 34.35 -3.30 -12.29
N SER A 5 34.47 -2.17 -11.59
CA SER A 5 33.40 -1.62 -10.77
C SER A 5 32.16 -1.44 -11.65
N ARG A 6 31.03 -2.00 -11.23
CA ARG A 6 29.76 -1.78 -11.92
C ARG A 6 29.46 -0.27 -11.92
N PRO A 7 29.05 0.33 -13.04
CA PRO A 7 28.65 1.74 -13.06
C PRO A 7 27.51 1.96 -12.07
N GLY A 8 27.61 3.02 -11.28
CA GLY A 8 26.56 3.39 -10.34
C GLY A 8 25.23 3.77 -11.04
N PRO A 9 24.13 3.84 -10.28
CA PRO A 9 22.79 4.19 -10.77
C PRO A 9 22.72 5.52 -11.56
N ASP A 10 23.66 6.44 -11.31
CA ASP A 10 23.72 7.74 -11.98
C ASP A 10 24.02 7.69 -13.48
N HIS A 11 24.73 6.66 -13.96
CA HIS A 11 25.02 6.52 -15.39
C HIS A 11 23.81 6.03 -16.17
N LEU A 12 23.05 5.09 -15.60
CA LEU A 12 21.81 4.59 -16.21
C LEU A 12 20.76 5.70 -16.27
N ASN A 13 20.61 6.48 -15.20
CA ASN A 13 19.67 7.60 -15.15
C ASN A 13 19.99 8.67 -16.21
N ARG A 14 21.27 9.07 -16.33
CA ARG A 14 21.71 10.03 -17.36
C ARG A 14 21.47 9.52 -18.78
N TYR A 15 21.76 8.26 -19.06
CA TYR A 15 21.45 7.64 -20.35
C TYR A 15 19.95 7.63 -20.64
N TRP A 16 19.12 7.28 -19.66
CA TRP A 16 17.67 7.23 -19.81
C TRP A 16 17.05 8.62 -20.07
N ILE A 17 17.48 9.65 -19.34
CA ILE A 17 17.04 11.04 -19.54
C ILE A 17 17.43 11.53 -20.95
N ALA A 18 18.68 11.35 -21.36
CA ALA A 18 19.14 11.73 -22.70
C ALA A 18 18.35 11.01 -23.81
N LEU A 19 18.05 9.73 -23.61
CA LEU A 19 17.25 8.94 -24.54
C LEU A 19 15.81 9.45 -24.68
N LEU A 20 15.18 9.86 -23.58
CA LEU A 20 13.84 10.45 -23.56
C LEU A 20 13.79 11.84 -24.19
N GLN A 21 14.83 12.64 -24.00
CA GLN A 21 14.97 13.98 -24.60
C GLN A 21 15.33 13.95 -26.09
N GLY A 22 15.62 12.76 -26.64
CA GLY A 22 15.99 12.63 -28.05
C GLY A 22 17.41 13.12 -28.35
N ALA A 23 18.33 12.95 -27.41
CA ALA A 23 19.74 13.26 -27.58
C ALA A 23 20.32 12.59 -28.85
N PRO A 24 21.31 13.22 -29.50
CA PRO A 24 21.89 12.71 -30.73
C PRO A 24 22.64 11.38 -30.50
N PRO A 25 22.79 10.53 -31.55
CA PRO A 25 23.35 9.18 -31.41
C PRO A 25 24.75 9.14 -30.79
N GLU A 26 25.59 10.16 -31.05
CA GLU A 26 26.95 10.24 -30.51
C GLU A 26 26.94 10.43 -28.99
N GLU A 27 26.01 11.24 -28.48
CA GLU A 27 25.85 11.46 -27.05
C GLU A 27 25.33 10.21 -26.34
N LEU A 28 24.36 9.52 -26.95
CA LEU A 28 23.86 8.25 -26.44
C LEU A 28 24.94 7.17 -26.43
N ALA A 29 25.81 7.11 -27.45
CA ALA A 29 26.93 6.18 -27.49
C ALA A 29 27.93 6.44 -26.36
N ARG A 30 28.27 7.72 -26.13
CA ARG A 30 29.16 8.14 -25.03
C ARG A 30 28.56 7.83 -23.65
N LEU A 31 27.27 8.05 -23.45
CA LEU A 31 26.58 7.72 -22.19
C LEU A 31 26.38 6.21 -21.99
N ALA A 32 26.34 5.44 -23.07
CA ALA A 32 26.22 3.98 -23.04
C ALA A 32 27.56 3.25 -22.81
N GLU A 33 28.70 3.88 -23.11
CA GLU A 33 30.05 3.29 -22.94
C GLU A 33 30.29 2.65 -21.56
N PRO A 34 29.93 3.28 -20.42
CA PRO A 34 30.09 2.63 -19.13
C PRO A 34 29.05 1.53 -18.87
N LEU A 35 27.90 1.56 -19.53
CA LEU A 35 26.77 0.66 -19.23
C LEU A 35 26.98 -0.76 -19.78
N ASP A 36 26.32 -1.74 -19.16
CA ASP A 36 26.26 -3.10 -19.68
C ASP A 36 25.52 -3.11 -21.05
N PRO A 37 26.14 -3.63 -22.12
CA PRO A 37 25.51 -3.75 -23.44
C PRO A 37 24.15 -4.46 -23.41
N ALA A 38 23.97 -5.46 -22.53
CA ALA A 38 22.70 -6.18 -22.40
C ALA A 38 21.58 -5.29 -21.83
N MET A 39 21.92 -4.35 -20.95
CA MET A 39 20.99 -3.36 -20.41
C MET A 39 20.59 -2.34 -21.48
N VAL A 40 21.56 -1.83 -22.25
CA VAL A 40 21.30 -0.92 -23.39
C VAL A 40 20.38 -1.59 -24.41
N GLU A 41 20.60 -2.87 -24.72
CA GLU A 41 19.75 -3.63 -25.65
C GLU A 41 18.34 -3.87 -25.09
N THR A 42 18.20 -4.08 -23.78
CA THR A 42 16.90 -4.21 -23.14
C THR A 42 16.11 -2.90 -23.23
N ILE A 43 16.76 -1.76 -22.98
CA ILE A 43 16.15 -0.42 -23.14
C ILE A 43 15.72 -0.20 -24.59
N ARG A 44 16.55 -0.58 -25.57
CA ARG A 44 16.20 -0.52 -27.01
C ARG A 44 14.98 -1.36 -27.34
N ARG A 45 14.92 -2.62 -26.89
CA ARG A 45 13.77 -3.52 -27.11
C ARG A 45 12.48 -2.98 -26.50
N MET A 46 12.53 -2.46 -25.27
CA MET A 46 11.36 -1.82 -24.64
C MET A 46 10.85 -0.63 -25.46
N ARG A 47 11.75 0.19 -26.02
CA ARG A 47 11.38 1.33 -26.85
C ARG A 47 10.84 0.91 -28.22
N ALA A 48 11.46 -0.08 -28.85
CA ALA A 48 10.99 -0.64 -30.12
C ALA A 48 9.59 -1.27 -29.98
N GLY A 49 9.29 -1.91 -28.84
CA GLY A 49 7.95 -2.41 -28.54
C GLY A 49 6.91 -1.32 -28.26
N ARG A 50 7.35 -0.09 -27.93
CA ARG A 50 6.49 1.08 -27.67
C ARG A 50 6.27 1.98 -28.89
N THR A 51 6.66 1.56 -30.10
CA THR A 51 6.27 2.25 -31.33
C THR A 51 4.79 1.98 -31.66
N GLY A 52 3.90 2.33 -30.74
CA GLY A 52 2.51 2.60 -31.09
C GLY A 52 2.44 3.85 -31.98
N PRO A 53 1.33 4.05 -32.72
CA PRO A 53 1.11 5.28 -33.45
C PRO A 53 1.36 6.47 -32.51
N ARG A 54 2.24 7.40 -32.91
CA ARG A 54 2.46 8.63 -32.14
C ARG A 54 1.10 9.26 -31.87
N PRO A 55 0.79 9.70 -30.63
CA PRO A 55 -0.44 10.40 -30.34
C PRO A 55 -0.62 11.52 -31.36
N ASN A 56 -1.83 11.66 -31.90
CA ASN A 56 -2.13 12.71 -32.87
C ASN A 56 -1.63 14.06 -32.31
N PRO A 57 -0.78 14.82 -33.02
CA PRO A 57 -0.20 16.06 -32.50
C PRO A 57 -1.26 17.12 -32.20
N ALA A 58 -2.46 17.03 -32.77
CA ALA A 58 -3.59 17.86 -32.40
C ALA A 58 -4.19 17.47 -31.03
N PHE A 59 -4.14 16.18 -30.68
CA PHE A 59 -4.53 15.71 -29.35
C PHE A 59 -3.53 16.16 -28.28
N ALA A 60 -2.22 15.98 -28.52
CA ALA A 60 -1.19 16.43 -27.59
C ALA A 60 -1.29 17.95 -27.29
N ARG A 61 -1.47 18.77 -28.34
CA ARG A 61 -1.67 20.23 -28.20
C ARG A 61 -3.00 20.65 -27.58
N ARG A 62 -4.01 19.76 -27.56
CA ARG A 62 -5.25 19.99 -26.81
C ARG A 62 -5.04 19.66 -25.34
N LEU A 63 -4.45 18.50 -25.05
CA LEU A 63 -4.14 18.07 -23.69
C LEU A 63 -3.23 19.07 -22.95
N GLU A 64 -2.20 19.58 -23.63
CA GLU A 64 -1.32 20.61 -23.08
C GLU A 64 -2.07 21.91 -22.75
N ARG A 65 -2.94 22.39 -23.66
CA ARG A 65 -3.79 23.55 -23.40
C ARG A 65 -4.78 23.32 -22.29
N ASP A 66 -5.38 22.14 -22.21
CA ASP A 66 -6.34 21.79 -21.17
C ASP A 66 -5.65 21.74 -19.80
N LEU A 67 -4.44 21.17 -19.72
CA LEU A 67 -3.64 21.15 -18.50
C LEU A 67 -3.22 22.56 -18.06
N VAL A 68 -2.60 23.34 -18.95
CA VAL A 68 -2.16 24.72 -18.63
C VAL A 68 -3.34 25.62 -18.30
N GLY A 69 -4.46 25.48 -19.02
CA GLY A 69 -5.70 26.20 -18.75
C GLY A 69 -6.31 25.86 -17.37
N THR A 70 -6.17 24.61 -16.93
CA THR A 70 -6.65 24.17 -15.61
C THR A 70 -5.87 24.83 -14.47
N PHE A 71 -4.58 25.12 -14.65
CA PHE A 71 -3.74 25.74 -13.61
C PHE A 71 -3.72 27.28 -13.64
N THR A 72 -4.05 27.89 -14.77
CA THR A 72 -4.02 29.36 -14.93
C THR A 72 -5.35 30.05 -14.65
N THR A 73 -6.44 29.29 -14.49
CA THR A 73 -7.75 29.87 -14.18
C THR A 73 -7.95 29.90 -12.65
N PRO A 74 -8.07 31.09 -12.01
CA PRO A 74 -8.39 31.16 -10.59
C PRO A 74 -9.73 30.46 -10.34
N ALA A 75 -9.73 29.54 -9.37
CA ALA A 75 -10.87 28.69 -9.05
C ALA A 75 -12.11 29.53 -8.69
N ARG A 76 -12.97 29.80 -9.68
CA ARG A 76 -14.39 30.09 -9.42
C ARG A 76 -15.08 28.74 -9.23
N LEU A 77 -15.54 28.51 -8.01
CA LEU A 77 -16.52 27.48 -7.66
C LEU A 77 -17.76 27.66 -8.55
N GLY A 78 -17.76 26.99 -9.69
CA GLY A 78 -18.84 27.03 -10.66
C GLY A 78 -18.91 25.68 -11.34
N THR A 79 -20.00 24.96 -11.09
CA THR A 79 -20.42 23.74 -11.79
C THR A 79 -20.08 23.80 -13.27
N VAL A 80 -19.17 22.94 -13.73
CA VAL A 80 -18.86 22.76 -15.15
C VAL A 80 -20.03 22.00 -15.79
N PRO A 81 -20.80 22.60 -16.71
CA PRO A 81 -21.80 21.85 -17.45
C PRO A 81 -21.09 20.90 -18.42
N LEU A 82 -21.30 19.60 -18.23
CA LEU A 82 -20.92 18.56 -19.20
C LEU A 82 -21.66 18.83 -20.51
N ARG A 83 -20.95 19.40 -21.49
CA ARG A 83 -21.45 19.60 -22.85
C ARG A 83 -21.49 18.23 -23.55
N LEU A 84 -22.63 17.56 -23.49
CA LEU A 84 -22.92 16.38 -24.31
C LEU A 84 -22.85 16.76 -25.78
N ALA A 85 -21.87 16.18 -26.51
CA ALA A 85 -21.78 16.33 -27.95
C ALA A 85 -23.00 15.65 -28.62
N PRO A 86 -23.59 16.27 -29.66
CA PRO A 86 -24.74 15.69 -30.36
C PRO A 86 -24.34 14.41 -31.10
N ARG A 87 -25.11 13.34 -30.89
CA ARG A 87 -25.06 12.10 -31.67
C ARG A 87 -25.32 12.42 -33.15
N ARG A 88 -24.34 12.11 -34.01
CA ARG A 88 -24.55 12.13 -35.47
C ARG A 88 -25.56 11.04 -35.88
N PRO A 89 -26.52 11.34 -36.76
CA PRO A 89 -27.36 10.33 -37.38
C PRO A 89 -26.52 9.52 -38.38
N VAL A 90 -26.50 8.19 -38.19
CA VAL A 90 -25.89 7.24 -39.12
C VAL A 90 -26.93 6.96 -40.20
N ASN A 91 -26.85 7.70 -41.30
CA ASN A 91 -27.61 7.39 -42.51
C ASN A 91 -26.94 6.22 -43.25
N GLY A 92 -27.75 5.22 -43.58
CA GLY A 92 -27.36 4.00 -44.24
C GLY A 92 -26.77 4.24 -45.63
N ARG A 93 -25.67 3.54 -45.90
CA ARG A 93 -25.22 3.20 -47.24
C ARG A 93 -24.63 1.80 -47.18
N THR A 94 -25.42 0.83 -47.66
CA THR A 94 -24.99 -0.54 -47.94
C THR A 94 -24.10 -0.51 -49.17
N GLU A 95 -22.79 -0.49 -48.97
CA GLU A 95 -21.83 -0.83 -50.02
C GLU A 95 -21.63 -2.35 -50.06
N ALA A 96 -21.79 -2.90 -51.26
CA ALA A 96 -21.68 -4.31 -51.56
C ALA A 96 -20.25 -4.81 -51.34
N VAL A 97 -20.11 -5.80 -50.45
CA VAL A 97 -18.86 -6.51 -50.17
C VAL A 97 -18.64 -7.59 -51.26
N PRO A 98 -17.44 -7.71 -51.86
CA PRO A 98 -17.17 -8.73 -52.87
C PRO A 98 -17.09 -10.14 -52.24
N PRO A 99 -17.41 -11.20 -53.01
CA PRO A 99 -17.47 -12.56 -52.50
C PRO A 99 -16.07 -13.08 -52.15
N ARG A 100 -15.85 -13.33 -50.85
CA ARG A 100 -14.67 -14.05 -50.37
C ARG A 100 -14.79 -15.54 -50.73
N THR A 101 -13.84 -16.01 -51.53
CA THR A 101 -13.60 -17.41 -51.88
C THR A 101 -13.41 -18.25 -50.61
N ARG A 102 -14.28 -19.26 -50.44
CA ARG A 102 -14.20 -20.24 -49.36
C ARG A 102 -13.03 -21.19 -49.61
N TRP A 103 -11.94 -20.98 -48.87
CA TRP A 103 -10.91 -22.00 -48.68
C TRP A 103 -11.36 -22.90 -47.53
N ALA A 104 -11.62 -24.17 -47.84
CA ALA A 104 -11.92 -25.18 -46.83
C ALA A 104 -10.65 -25.47 -46.00
N PRO A 105 -10.64 -25.25 -44.68
CA PRO A 105 -9.54 -25.68 -43.85
C PRO A 105 -9.64 -27.21 -43.70
N THR A 106 -8.68 -27.93 -44.28
CA THR A 106 -8.49 -29.34 -43.99
C THR A 106 -8.08 -29.45 -42.51
N SER A 107 -9.01 -29.97 -41.71
CA SER A 107 -8.83 -30.29 -40.31
C SER A 107 -7.80 -31.42 -40.17
N ARG A 108 -6.53 -31.05 -40.11
CA ARG A 108 -5.51 -31.82 -39.40
C ARG A 108 -5.35 -31.20 -38.02
N TRP A 109 -6.44 -31.27 -37.24
CA TRP A 109 -6.50 -30.87 -35.85
C TRP A 109 -5.59 -31.81 -35.06
N SER A 110 -4.34 -31.38 -34.94
CA SER A 110 -3.20 -32.23 -34.63
C SER A 110 -3.27 -32.77 -33.21
N HIS A 111 -3.03 -34.08 -33.08
CA HIS A 111 -2.75 -34.78 -31.81
C HIS A 111 -1.68 -34.10 -30.94
N ARG A 112 -0.92 -33.14 -31.47
CA ARG A 112 0.05 -32.32 -30.74
C ARG A 112 -0.61 -31.39 -29.73
N ARG A 113 -1.77 -30.78 -30.02
CA ARG A 113 -2.46 -29.92 -29.04
C ARG A 113 -3.06 -30.70 -27.88
N ALA A 114 -3.57 -31.91 -28.15
CA ALA A 114 -4.10 -32.79 -27.11
C ALA A 114 -3.01 -33.18 -26.09
N ARG A 115 -1.78 -33.44 -26.55
CA ARG A 115 -0.65 -33.74 -25.65
C ARG A 115 -0.32 -32.56 -24.74
N THR A 116 -0.34 -31.32 -25.24
CA THR A 116 -0.07 -30.13 -24.43
C THR A 116 -1.10 -29.96 -23.31
N TRP A 117 -2.39 -30.19 -23.60
CA TRP A 117 -3.45 -30.09 -22.58
C TRP A 117 -3.32 -31.14 -21.48
N VAL A 118 -2.95 -32.37 -21.83
CA VAL A 118 -2.72 -33.44 -20.85
C VAL A 118 -1.54 -33.11 -19.92
N THR A 119 -0.44 -32.57 -20.45
CA THR A 119 0.71 -32.18 -19.62
C THR A 119 0.34 -31.03 -18.66
N CYS A 120 -0.39 -30.02 -19.13
CA CYS A 120 -0.85 -28.93 -18.26
C CYS A 120 -1.77 -29.42 -17.14
N ALA A 121 -2.70 -30.34 -17.44
CA ALA A 121 -3.58 -30.94 -16.44
C ALA A 121 -2.81 -31.75 -15.38
N ALA A 122 -1.79 -32.51 -15.80
CA ALA A 122 -0.94 -33.27 -14.88
C ALA A 122 -0.14 -32.35 -13.93
N ILE A 123 0.42 -31.25 -14.45
CA ILE A 123 1.14 -30.26 -13.63
C ILE A 123 0.20 -29.63 -12.59
N LEU A 124 -1.01 -29.23 -12.99
CA LEU A 124 -1.99 -28.66 -12.06
C LEU A 124 -2.40 -29.65 -10.97
N LEU A 125 -2.54 -30.94 -11.29
CA LEU A 125 -2.82 -31.98 -10.29
C LEU A 125 -1.68 -32.15 -9.29
N VAL A 126 -0.42 -32.16 -9.74
CA VAL A 126 0.75 -32.28 -8.85
C VAL A 126 0.87 -31.06 -7.93
N VAL A 127 0.67 -29.85 -8.46
CA VAL A 127 0.67 -28.61 -7.65
C VAL A 127 -0.47 -28.61 -6.63
N GLY A 128 -1.68 -28.99 -7.05
CA GLY A 128 -2.84 -29.08 -6.15
C GLY A 128 -2.67 -30.11 -5.04
N ALA A 129 -2.12 -31.28 -5.35
CA ALA A 129 -1.81 -32.31 -4.35
C ALA A 129 -0.72 -31.85 -3.36
N GLY A 130 0.33 -31.18 -3.86
CA GLY A 130 1.38 -30.61 -3.02
C GLY A 130 0.84 -29.54 -2.06
N TYR A 131 -0.07 -28.68 -2.52
CA TYR A 131 -0.73 -27.68 -1.69
C TYR A 131 -1.57 -28.31 -0.57
N LEU A 132 -2.35 -29.36 -0.87
CA LEU A 132 -3.14 -30.06 0.14
C LEU A 132 -2.27 -30.76 1.20
N ALA A 133 -1.15 -31.36 0.79
CA ALA A 133 -0.20 -31.99 1.70
C ALA A 133 0.45 -30.98 2.67
N VAL A 134 0.80 -29.78 2.17
CA VAL A 134 1.33 -28.70 3.01
C VAL A 134 0.26 -28.19 3.97
N ARG A 135 -1.00 -28.05 3.51
CA ARG A 135 -2.11 -27.58 4.34
C ARG A 135 -2.42 -28.52 5.51
N ALA A 136 -2.32 -29.84 5.30
CA ALA A 136 -2.63 -30.83 6.33
C ALA A 136 -1.61 -30.88 7.48
N ASN A 137 -0.41 -30.30 7.30
CA ASN A 137 0.66 -30.30 8.31
C ASN A 137 0.71 -29.03 9.17
N PHE A 138 -0.21 -28.08 8.98
CA PHE A 138 -0.31 -26.96 9.92
C PHE A 138 -1.05 -27.43 11.18
N PRO A 139 -0.46 -27.27 12.38
CA PRO A 139 -1.14 -27.59 13.63
C PRO A 139 -2.42 -26.75 13.73
N GLU A 140 -3.53 -27.40 14.09
CA GLU A 140 -4.77 -26.69 14.37
C GLU A 140 -4.50 -25.60 15.43
N PRO A 141 -5.02 -24.38 15.25
CA PRO A 141 -4.90 -23.35 16.27
C PRO A 141 -5.52 -23.86 17.58
N PRO A 142 -4.93 -23.54 18.74
CA PRO A 142 -5.38 -24.06 20.02
C PRO A 142 -6.87 -23.81 20.23
N ARG A 143 -7.59 -24.87 20.65
CA ARG A 143 -9.00 -24.81 21.06
C ARG A 143 -9.19 -23.66 22.05
N ARG A 144 -10.05 -22.72 21.68
CA ARG A 144 -10.42 -21.56 22.50
C ARG A 144 -10.94 -22.03 23.86
N LEU A 145 -10.37 -21.47 24.93
CA LEU A 145 -10.95 -21.50 26.26
C LEU A 145 -12.31 -20.78 26.24
N PRO A 146 -13.28 -21.20 27.07
CA PRO A 146 -14.57 -20.52 27.18
C PRO A 146 -14.33 -19.09 27.70
N ALA A 147 -14.70 -18.10 26.88
CA ALA A 147 -14.66 -16.70 27.24
C ALA A 147 -15.70 -16.44 28.34
N ALA A 148 -15.32 -15.66 29.36
CA ALA A 148 -16.26 -15.14 30.35
C ALA A 148 -17.35 -14.33 29.63
N ASP A 149 -18.61 -14.62 29.92
CA ASP A 149 -19.77 -13.93 29.36
C ASP A 149 -19.78 -12.47 29.83
N GLY A 150 -19.24 -11.58 28.98
CA GLY A 150 -19.49 -10.14 29.06
C GLY A 150 -20.92 -9.80 28.62
N PRO A 151 -21.40 -8.57 28.88
CA PRO A 151 -22.72 -8.14 28.46
C PRO A 151 -22.93 -8.37 26.96
N THR A 152 -24.08 -8.93 26.60
CA THR A 152 -24.46 -9.27 25.23
C THR A 152 -24.37 -8.02 24.35
N ALA A 153 -23.31 -7.94 23.53
CA ALA A 153 -23.17 -6.87 22.55
C ALA A 153 -24.35 -6.90 21.58
N THR A 154 -24.98 -5.75 21.36
CA THR A 154 -25.97 -5.55 20.30
C THR A 154 -25.41 -6.10 18.98
N PRO A 155 -26.16 -6.92 18.22
CA PRO A 155 -25.66 -7.48 16.97
C PRO A 155 -25.19 -6.36 16.06
N GLY A 156 -23.89 -6.37 15.72
CA GLY A 156 -23.32 -5.43 14.77
C GLY A 156 -23.96 -5.58 13.39
N PRO A 157 -23.79 -4.59 12.49
CA PRO A 157 -24.20 -4.72 11.10
C PRO A 157 -23.70 -6.05 10.51
N ALA A 158 -24.62 -6.81 9.91
CA ALA A 158 -24.31 -8.13 9.39
C ALA A 158 -23.12 -8.08 8.41
N GLY A 159 -22.14 -8.96 8.60
CA GLY A 159 -20.99 -9.08 7.71
C GLY A 159 -19.78 -8.21 8.06
N ILE A 160 -19.76 -7.58 9.24
CA ILE A 160 -18.58 -6.87 9.77
C ILE A 160 -18.10 -7.57 11.03
N VAL A 161 -16.84 -7.99 11.06
CA VAL A 161 -16.17 -8.53 12.26
C VAL A 161 -14.98 -7.64 12.59
N GLU A 162 -15.09 -6.87 13.68
CA GLU A 162 -13.99 -6.03 14.18
C GLU A 162 -13.23 -6.73 15.31
N ARG A 163 -11.91 -6.59 15.30
CA ARG A 163 -11.02 -7.02 16.38
C ARG A 163 -10.01 -5.92 16.68
N ALA A 164 -9.97 -5.47 17.93
CA ALA A 164 -8.89 -4.62 18.43
C ALA A 164 -7.58 -5.41 18.41
N LEU A 165 -6.54 -4.81 17.83
CA LEU A 165 -5.19 -5.36 17.79
C LEU A 165 -4.27 -4.61 18.73
N VAL A 166 -4.34 -3.28 18.72
CA VAL A 166 -3.53 -2.40 19.56
C VAL A 166 -4.43 -1.31 20.11
N GLU A 167 -4.26 -1.03 21.40
CA GLU A 167 -4.74 0.18 22.06
C GLU A 167 -3.58 0.71 22.90
N PHE A 168 -3.00 1.83 22.49
CA PHE A 168 -1.74 2.33 23.05
C PHE A 168 -1.79 3.83 23.32
N PRO A 169 -1.61 4.28 24.58
CA PRO A 169 -1.51 5.69 24.89
C PRO A 169 -0.19 6.25 24.33
N VAL A 170 -0.28 7.26 23.49
CA VAL A 170 0.87 7.92 22.89
C VAL A 170 1.46 8.91 23.89
N PRO A 171 2.77 8.85 24.18
CA PRO A 171 3.46 9.90 24.92
C PRO A 171 3.23 11.26 24.27
N GLU A 172 2.86 12.28 25.05
CA GLU A 172 2.53 13.62 24.56
C GLU A 172 3.69 14.23 23.76
N ASP A 173 4.92 13.99 24.21
CA ASP A 173 6.16 14.45 23.58
C ASP A 173 6.52 13.72 22.28
N ALA A 174 5.78 12.68 21.90
CA ALA A 174 6.00 11.93 20.67
C ALA A 174 5.00 12.25 19.55
N LEU A 175 3.91 12.96 19.86
CA LEU A 175 3.00 13.43 18.83
C LEU A 175 3.65 14.61 18.09
N PRO A 176 3.69 14.58 16.75
CA PRO A 176 4.17 15.71 15.97
C PRO A 176 3.26 16.92 16.20
N ASN A 177 3.85 18.09 16.41
CA ASN A 177 3.11 19.30 16.71
C ASN A 177 3.07 20.20 15.47
N GLY A 178 1.88 20.52 14.96
CA GLY A 178 1.72 21.51 13.91
C GLY A 178 0.51 21.30 13.01
N ASP A 179 0.24 22.32 12.19
CA ASP A 179 -0.87 22.32 11.24
C ASP A 179 -0.61 21.41 10.02
N THR A 180 0.64 20.95 9.85
CA THR A 180 1.11 20.18 8.69
C THR A 180 1.83 18.89 9.12
N THR A 181 1.11 17.98 9.76
CA THR A 181 1.60 16.61 9.96
C THR A 181 1.35 15.76 8.72
N SER A 182 2.37 15.08 8.21
CA SER A 182 2.17 13.98 7.26
C SER A 182 1.96 12.69 8.02
N ALA A 183 0.86 12.00 7.73
CA ALA A 183 0.57 10.68 8.26
C ALA A 183 0.51 9.67 7.11
N SER A 184 1.10 8.50 7.31
CA SER A 184 1.03 7.39 6.36
C SER A 184 0.88 6.05 7.07
N LEU A 185 0.02 5.19 6.53
CA LEU A 185 -0.11 3.79 6.93
C LEU A 185 0.23 2.92 5.72
N ALA A 186 1.22 2.07 5.89
CA ALA A 186 1.77 1.21 4.86
C ALA A 186 1.66 -0.26 5.24
N HIS A 187 1.42 -1.11 4.22
CA HIS A 187 1.66 -2.54 4.35
C HIS A 187 3.04 -2.82 3.78
N ILE A 188 3.91 -3.42 4.56
CA ILE A 188 5.28 -3.74 4.18
C ILE A 188 5.46 -5.25 4.25
N VAL A 189 6.06 -5.81 3.20
CA VAL A 189 6.54 -7.19 3.19
C VAL A 189 8.06 -7.18 3.24
N ILE A 190 8.64 -7.88 4.22
CA ILE A 190 10.09 -8.04 4.34
C ILE A 190 10.45 -9.47 3.92
N PRO A 191 11.10 -9.66 2.76
CA PRO A 191 11.50 -11.00 2.32
C PRO A 191 12.47 -11.67 3.30
N VAL A 192 12.52 -13.00 3.27
CA VAL A 192 13.38 -13.81 4.15
C VAL A 192 14.85 -13.42 3.98
N GLY A 193 15.55 -13.21 5.09
CA GLY A 193 16.97 -12.88 5.12
C GLY A 193 17.31 -11.44 4.74
N VAL A 194 16.32 -10.59 4.43
CA VAL A 194 16.54 -9.16 4.22
C VAL A 194 16.81 -8.49 5.56
N ARG A 195 17.91 -7.73 5.61
CA ARG A 195 18.33 -6.87 6.72
C ARG A 195 18.69 -5.51 6.15
N SER A 196 18.13 -4.46 6.75
CA SER A 196 18.22 -3.11 6.23
C SER A 196 18.24 -2.11 7.36
N THR A 197 18.84 -0.96 7.11
CA THR A 197 18.97 0.14 8.07
C THR A 197 18.21 1.35 7.56
N TRP A 198 17.42 1.94 8.44
CA TRP A 198 16.87 3.28 8.31
C TRP A 198 17.83 4.27 8.95
N GLU A 199 18.32 5.20 8.15
CA GLU A 199 19.00 6.39 8.63
C GLU A 199 18.02 7.57 8.50
N PRO A 200 17.65 8.20 9.62
CA PRO A 200 16.66 9.28 9.60
C PRO A 200 17.22 10.47 8.83
N THR A 201 16.60 10.78 7.70
CA THR A 201 16.97 11.94 6.86
C THR A 201 16.14 13.18 7.15
N CYS A 202 14.97 12.96 7.76
CA CYS A 202 14.06 14.01 8.19
C CYS A 202 13.05 13.39 9.18
N CYS A 203 11.87 13.99 9.26
CA CYS A 203 11.51 14.87 10.36
C CYS A 203 11.18 14.17 11.69
N PRO A 204 11.15 14.94 12.80
CA PRO A 204 10.67 14.41 14.06
C PRO A 204 9.25 13.87 13.96
N GLY A 205 8.99 12.79 14.68
CA GLY A 205 7.65 12.28 14.84
C GLY A 205 7.58 10.84 15.27
N LEU A 206 6.40 10.28 15.07
CA LEU A 206 5.97 9.00 15.57
C LEU A 206 6.10 7.92 14.50
N LEU A 207 6.74 6.80 14.85
CA LEU A 207 6.77 5.58 14.05
C LEU A 207 6.22 4.41 14.89
N VAL A 208 5.28 3.66 14.31
CA VAL A 208 4.60 2.55 14.94
C VAL A 208 4.57 1.39 13.98
N GLU A 209 5.10 0.25 14.39
CA GLU A 209 5.15 -0.94 13.55
C GLU A 209 4.44 -2.10 14.25
N TYR A 210 3.64 -2.86 13.51
CA TYR A 210 2.87 -3.99 14.02
C TYR A 210 3.06 -5.22 13.13
N VAL A 211 3.48 -6.33 13.72
CA VAL A 211 3.77 -7.57 13.00
C VAL A 211 2.46 -8.35 12.82
N VAL A 212 2.00 -8.46 11.57
CA VAL A 212 0.84 -9.27 11.20
C VAL A 212 1.23 -10.74 11.07
N ALA A 213 2.38 -11.02 10.46
CA ALA A 213 2.92 -12.37 10.28
C ALA A 213 4.46 -12.35 10.18
N GLY A 214 5.10 -13.49 10.44
CA GLY A 214 6.56 -13.66 10.37
C GLY A 214 7.30 -13.32 11.66
N GLU A 215 8.63 -13.25 11.59
CA GLU A 215 9.52 -12.90 12.70
C GLU A 215 10.39 -11.70 12.32
N TYR A 216 10.18 -10.59 13.01
CA TYR A 216 10.83 -9.31 12.74
C TYR A 216 11.82 -8.98 13.84
N ALA A 217 13.12 -8.99 13.52
CA ALA A 217 14.17 -8.54 14.43
C ALA A 217 14.43 -7.04 14.20
N VAL A 218 14.48 -6.27 15.29
CA VAL A 218 14.73 -4.83 15.24
C VAL A 218 15.78 -4.44 16.27
N ARG A 219 16.66 -3.53 15.88
CA ARG A 219 17.66 -2.90 16.75
C ARG A 219 17.64 -1.39 16.53
N ALA A 220 17.29 -0.64 17.57
CA ALA A 220 17.15 0.81 17.51
C ALA A 220 18.35 1.52 18.14
N GLY A 221 18.73 2.67 17.60
CA GLY A 221 19.78 3.54 18.16
C GLY A 221 19.37 4.29 19.44
N ALA A 222 18.07 4.27 19.77
CA ALA A 222 17.49 4.82 21.00
C ALA A 222 16.61 3.76 21.67
N SER A 223 16.16 4.01 22.90
CA SER A 223 15.19 3.14 23.55
C SER A 223 13.86 3.14 22.79
N ILE A 224 13.28 1.95 22.60
CA ILE A 224 11.96 1.79 22.00
C ILE A 224 11.01 1.11 22.99
N LEU A 225 9.72 1.32 22.81
CA LEU A 225 8.72 0.58 23.56
C LEU A 225 8.16 -0.53 22.69
N VAL A 226 8.16 -1.75 23.20
CA VAL A 226 7.56 -2.92 22.55
C VAL A 226 6.30 -3.28 23.30
N TRP A 227 5.22 -3.57 22.56
CA TRP A 227 4.07 -4.27 23.12
C TRP A 227 4.05 -5.71 22.59
N ARG A 228 3.75 -6.64 23.48
CA ARG A 228 3.49 -8.04 23.12
C ARG A 228 2.00 -8.25 22.98
N GLY A 229 1.58 -9.12 22.06
CA GLY A 229 0.19 -9.26 21.57
C GLY A 229 -0.96 -9.40 22.59
N TYR A 230 -0.71 -9.44 23.90
CA TYR A 230 -1.69 -9.44 24.99
C TYR A 230 -1.63 -8.19 25.91
N GLY A 231 -1.00 -7.11 25.45
CA GLY A 231 -1.04 -5.80 26.12
C GLY A 231 0.05 -5.57 27.17
N THR A 232 1.02 -6.47 27.32
CA THR A 232 2.22 -6.17 28.11
C THR A 232 3.16 -5.28 27.31
N THR A 233 3.65 -4.21 27.93
CA THR A 233 4.65 -3.33 27.36
C THR A 233 6.01 -3.53 28.02
N GLU A 234 7.08 -3.40 27.25
CA GLU A 234 8.46 -3.43 27.73
C GLU A 234 9.30 -2.36 27.03
N THR A 235 10.21 -1.73 27.75
CA THR A 235 11.17 -0.79 27.17
C THR A 235 12.44 -1.55 26.79
N ILE A 236 12.79 -1.51 25.51
CA ILE A 236 14.02 -2.10 24.98
C ILE A 236 15.10 -1.02 24.93
N PRO A 237 16.25 -1.20 25.61
CA PRO A 237 17.34 -0.23 25.58
C PRO A 237 17.94 -0.06 24.18
N ALA A 238 18.52 1.11 23.93
CA ALA A 238 19.27 1.40 22.71
C ALA A 238 20.33 0.33 22.42
N GLY A 239 20.49 -0.03 21.14
CA GLY A 239 21.44 -1.02 20.65
C GLY A 239 21.08 -2.48 20.95
N THR A 240 20.00 -2.73 21.69
CA THR A 240 19.53 -4.10 21.98
C THR A 240 18.67 -4.60 20.82
N GLU A 241 18.95 -5.81 20.33
CA GLU A 241 18.09 -6.48 19.35
C GLU A 241 16.92 -7.16 20.06
N VAL A 242 15.71 -6.97 19.53
CA VAL A 242 14.51 -7.67 19.97
C VAL A 242 13.85 -8.34 18.77
N VAL A 243 13.33 -9.56 18.97
CA VAL A 243 12.56 -10.27 17.95
C VAL A 243 11.07 -10.15 18.29
N LEU A 244 10.30 -9.72 17.30
CA LEU A 244 8.85 -9.51 17.37
C LEU A 244 8.15 -10.58 16.53
N GLY A 245 7.16 -11.24 17.14
CA GLY A 245 6.31 -12.22 16.47
C GLY A 245 4.94 -11.63 16.09
N PRO A 246 4.06 -12.44 15.47
CA PRO A 246 2.72 -12.00 15.11
C PRO A 246 1.93 -11.49 16.32
N GLY A 247 1.37 -10.29 16.22
CA GLY A 247 0.65 -9.63 17.31
C GLY A 247 1.50 -8.66 18.13
N ASP A 248 2.82 -8.76 18.04
CA ASP A 248 3.72 -7.79 18.67
C ASP A 248 3.80 -6.52 17.82
N GLY A 249 4.27 -5.46 18.45
CA GLY A 249 4.73 -4.30 17.72
C GLY A 249 5.57 -3.37 18.56
N LEU A 250 6.03 -2.30 17.92
CA LEU A 250 6.92 -1.34 18.52
C LEU A 250 6.49 0.09 18.24
N PHE A 251 6.86 0.93 19.19
CA PHE A 251 6.77 2.37 19.14
C PHE A 251 8.19 2.92 19.18
N SER A 252 8.51 3.77 18.20
CA SER A 252 9.78 4.46 18.11
C SER A 252 9.57 5.88 17.59
N ARG A 253 10.64 6.67 17.60
CA ARG A 253 10.64 7.99 16.98
C ARG A 253 11.21 7.89 15.57
N ASN A 254 10.66 8.63 14.61
CA ASN A 254 11.13 8.59 13.22
C ASN A 254 12.60 9.02 13.08
N GLU A 255 13.07 9.91 13.96
CA GLU A 255 14.46 10.35 14.08
C GLU A 255 15.40 9.32 14.74
N THR A 256 14.89 8.14 15.11
CA THR A 256 15.71 7.04 15.63
C THR A 256 16.22 6.19 14.48
N ALA A 257 17.54 6.04 14.35
CA ALA A 257 18.11 5.05 13.45
C ALA A 257 17.68 3.64 13.87
N VAL A 258 17.18 2.85 12.92
CA VAL A 258 16.70 1.48 13.17
C VAL A 258 17.25 0.52 12.14
N GLU A 259 17.71 -0.64 12.60
CA GLU A 259 18.05 -1.77 11.76
C GLU A 259 16.96 -2.83 11.92
N GLY A 260 16.30 -3.17 10.82
CA GLY A 260 15.25 -4.17 10.77
C GLY A 260 15.65 -5.37 9.92
N ALA A 261 15.30 -6.58 10.36
CA ALA A 261 15.60 -7.81 9.65
C ALA A 261 14.47 -8.83 9.74
N ASN A 262 14.26 -9.58 8.65
CA ASN A 262 13.51 -10.82 8.71
C ASN A 262 14.46 -11.98 9.06
N VAL A 263 14.36 -12.48 10.29
CA VAL A 263 15.18 -13.58 10.81
C VAL A 263 14.50 -14.94 10.73
N GLY A 264 13.22 -14.96 10.35
CA GLY A 264 12.41 -16.17 10.29
C GLY A 264 12.50 -16.92 8.96
N ALA A 265 11.74 -18.01 8.85
CA ALA A 265 11.66 -18.83 7.64
C ALA A 265 10.61 -18.34 6.62
N HIS A 266 9.83 -17.33 6.98
CA HIS A 266 8.71 -16.80 6.18
C HIS A 266 8.83 -15.28 6.03
N PRO A 267 8.30 -14.69 4.93
CA PRO A 267 8.19 -13.24 4.83
C PRO A 267 7.49 -12.63 6.05
N VAL A 268 7.94 -11.44 6.46
CA VAL A 268 7.25 -10.66 7.48
C VAL A 268 6.19 -9.81 6.80
N ASP A 269 4.95 -9.87 7.28
CA ASP A 269 3.91 -8.90 6.99
C ASP A 269 3.87 -7.87 8.12
N LEU A 270 4.18 -6.63 7.80
CA LEU A 270 4.31 -5.53 8.74
C LEU A 270 3.32 -4.41 8.37
N LEU A 271 2.66 -3.85 9.37
CA LEU A 271 1.96 -2.58 9.24
C LEU A 271 2.87 -1.50 9.81
N SER A 272 3.23 -0.51 9.01
CA SER A 272 4.04 0.62 9.45
C SER A 272 3.20 1.89 9.36
N TRP A 273 2.95 2.50 10.50
CA TRP A 273 2.31 3.79 10.60
C TRP A 273 3.32 4.84 11.03
N ILE A 274 3.30 5.96 10.32
CA ILE A 274 4.16 7.10 10.63
C ILE A 274 3.32 8.37 10.65
N ALA A 275 3.61 9.24 11.63
CA ALA A 275 3.10 10.59 11.70
C ALA A 275 4.26 11.55 12.04
N ILE A 276 4.63 12.42 11.10
CA ILE A 276 5.79 13.31 11.22
C ILE A 276 5.44 14.76 10.88
N GLU A 277 6.22 15.68 11.44
CA GLU A 277 6.19 17.08 11.06
C GLU A 277 6.72 17.22 9.63
N ASN A 278 5.90 17.58 8.64
CA ASN A 278 6.34 17.64 7.24
C ASN A 278 5.92 18.96 6.60
N PRO A 279 6.60 20.07 6.92
CA PRO A 279 6.23 21.39 6.41
C PRO A 279 6.30 21.47 4.88
N ASP A 280 7.19 20.70 4.26
CA ASP A 280 7.39 20.72 2.80
C ASP A 280 6.45 19.79 2.05
N GLY A 281 5.70 18.92 2.75
CA GLY A 281 4.77 17.96 2.15
C GLY A 281 5.44 16.84 1.34
N ILE A 282 6.76 16.72 1.36
CA ILE A 282 7.54 15.75 0.60
C ILE A 282 8.10 14.71 1.57
N TYR A 283 7.28 13.70 1.91
CA TYR A 283 7.77 12.54 2.66
C TYR A 283 7.56 11.26 1.84
N GLY A 284 8.66 10.55 1.57
CA GLY A 284 8.69 9.37 0.70
C GLY A 284 8.30 8.05 1.39
N GLY A 285 7.93 8.09 2.67
CA GLY A 285 7.65 6.88 3.45
C GLY A 285 8.88 6.32 4.16
N HIS A 286 8.65 5.45 5.14
CA HIS A 286 9.68 4.68 5.83
C HIS A 286 10.08 3.49 4.95
N GLN A 287 10.85 3.77 3.89
CA GLN A 287 11.24 2.78 2.88
C GLN A 287 12.69 2.33 3.08
N LEU A 288 12.87 1.13 3.63
CA LEU A 288 14.19 0.52 3.76
C LEU A 288 14.56 -0.25 2.49
N PRO A 289 15.86 -0.30 2.11
CA PRO A 289 16.30 -1.08 0.96
C PRO A 289 15.83 -2.54 1.03
N GLY A 290 15.30 -3.08 -0.06
CA GLY A 290 14.86 -4.49 -0.13
C GLY A 290 13.54 -4.81 0.56
N TRP A 291 12.91 -3.84 1.23
CA TRP A 291 11.53 -3.97 1.71
C TRP A 291 10.56 -3.75 0.55
N GLU A 292 9.48 -4.53 0.52
CA GLU A 292 8.44 -4.43 -0.49
C GLU A 292 7.25 -3.67 0.09
N VAL A 293 6.95 -2.52 -0.50
CA VAL A 293 5.85 -1.67 -0.07
C VAL A 293 4.58 -2.02 -0.84
N GLY A 294 3.48 -2.17 -0.10
CA GLY A 294 2.17 -2.47 -0.63
C GLY A 294 1.66 -1.41 -1.61
N ARG A 295 0.81 -1.82 -2.56
CA ARG A 295 0.23 -0.90 -3.55
C ARG A 295 -0.85 0.03 -2.98
N HIS A 296 -1.36 -0.30 -1.80
CA HIS A 296 -2.49 0.38 -1.17
C HIS A 296 -2.08 1.19 0.05
N ASP A 297 -0.83 1.65 0.05
CA ASP A 297 -0.35 2.60 1.02
C ASP A 297 -1.17 3.88 0.99
N VAL A 298 -1.32 4.42 2.19
CA VAL A 298 -2.21 5.51 2.47
C VAL A 298 -1.37 6.63 3.04
N THR A 299 -1.41 7.80 2.40
CA THR A 299 -0.65 8.98 2.83
C THR A 299 -1.50 10.23 2.72
N GLY A 300 -1.41 11.12 3.70
CA GLY A 300 -2.09 12.40 3.69
C GLY A 300 -1.53 13.40 4.70
N THR A 301 -1.99 14.64 4.60
CA THR A 301 -1.71 15.68 5.59
C THR A 301 -2.89 15.82 6.54
N GLN A 302 -2.59 15.94 7.83
CA GLN A 302 -3.59 16.08 8.88
C GLN A 302 -3.08 16.99 10.00
N ALA A 303 -3.94 17.80 10.58
CA ALA A 303 -3.66 18.44 11.87
C ALA A 303 -3.81 17.40 12.99
N ILE A 304 -2.75 17.21 13.78
CA ILE A 304 -2.78 16.42 15.01
C ILE A 304 -2.75 17.40 16.19
N PRO A 305 -3.80 17.46 17.02
CA PRO A 305 -3.79 18.29 18.23
C PRO A 305 -2.69 17.83 19.19
N PRO A 306 -2.04 18.75 19.93
CA PRO A 306 -0.96 18.43 20.88
C PRO A 306 -1.45 17.79 22.18
N ASN A 307 -2.64 17.20 22.19
CA ASN A 307 -3.22 16.60 23.38
C ASN A 307 -2.78 15.12 23.48
N PRO A 308 -2.68 14.56 24.69
CA PRO A 308 -2.53 13.12 24.86
C PRO A 308 -3.52 12.37 23.98
N ALA A 309 -3.08 11.31 23.31
CA ALA A 309 -3.89 10.56 22.38
C ALA A 309 -3.69 9.06 22.57
N THR A 310 -4.64 8.26 22.08
CA THR A 310 -4.55 6.81 22.04
C THR A 310 -4.58 6.35 20.59
N ILE A 311 -3.60 5.54 20.20
CA ILE A 311 -3.65 4.83 18.93
C ILE A 311 -4.52 3.61 19.11
N ARG A 312 -5.44 3.41 18.18
CA ARG A 312 -6.19 2.16 18.05
C ARG A 312 -5.96 1.55 16.68
N LEU A 313 -5.37 0.37 16.66
CA LEU A 313 -5.27 -0.47 15.47
C LEU A 313 -6.31 -1.56 15.55
N ARG A 314 -7.11 -1.71 14.49
CA ARG A 314 -8.16 -2.71 14.37
C ARG A 314 -7.99 -3.52 13.11
N ARG A 315 -8.27 -4.81 13.20
CA ARG A 315 -8.54 -5.67 12.05
C ARG A 315 -10.04 -5.75 11.84
N ILE A 316 -10.48 -5.52 10.62
CA ILE A 316 -11.87 -5.54 10.21
C ILE A 316 -12.02 -6.53 9.06
N ASP A 317 -12.71 -7.64 9.30
CA ASP A 317 -13.08 -8.58 8.25
C ASP A 317 -14.47 -8.19 7.71
N LEU A 318 -14.55 -7.95 6.40
CA LEU A 318 -15.72 -7.43 5.67
C LEU A 318 -16.25 -8.47 4.68
N ALA A 319 -17.53 -8.83 4.81
CA ALA A 319 -18.26 -9.55 3.78
C ALA A 319 -18.41 -8.69 2.50
N PRO A 320 -18.66 -9.32 1.33
CA PRO A 320 -19.01 -8.59 0.11
C PRO A 320 -20.18 -7.61 0.34
N GLY A 321 -20.01 -6.36 -0.10
CA GLY A 321 -21.00 -5.29 0.07
C GLY A 321 -21.06 -4.66 1.46
N ALA A 322 -20.28 -5.13 2.43
CA ALA A 322 -20.25 -4.55 3.77
C ALA A 322 -19.68 -3.12 3.75
N VAL A 323 -20.26 -2.26 4.60
CA VAL A 323 -19.88 -0.84 4.73
C VAL A 323 -19.56 -0.53 6.19
N VAL A 324 -18.32 -0.14 6.46
CA VAL A 324 -17.90 0.41 7.75
C VAL A 324 -18.17 1.91 7.73
N PRO A 325 -18.93 2.45 8.70
CA PRO A 325 -19.13 3.88 8.82
C PRO A 325 -17.81 4.60 9.09
N ALA A 326 -17.80 5.92 8.87
CA ALA A 326 -16.65 6.74 9.23
C ALA A 326 -16.31 6.56 10.71
N GLN A 327 -15.07 6.18 10.98
CA GLN A 327 -14.60 5.95 12.33
C GLN A 327 -14.33 7.29 13.03
N PRO A 328 -14.66 7.42 14.33
CA PRO A 328 -14.28 8.59 15.10
C PRO A 328 -12.74 8.66 15.22
N GLY A 329 -12.23 9.87 15.40
CA GLY A 329 -10.80 10.10 15.58
C GLY A 329 -10.21 11.06 14.55
N ILE A 330 -9.00 11.50 14.85
CA ILE A 330 -8.28 12.47 14.05
C ILE A 330 -7.84 11.76 12.77
N VAL A 331 -7.06 10.68 12.87
CA VAL A 331 -6.38 10.04 11.75
C VAL A 331 -6.92 8.63 11.44
N PRO A 332 -8.03 8.46 10.69
CA PRO A 332 -8.50 7.16 10.24
C PRO A 332 -7.78 6.78 8.95
N LEU A 333 -6.77 5.92 9.07
CA LEU A 333 -6.09 5.31 7.94
C LEU A 333 -6.54 3.86 7.82
N ALA A 334 -6.82 3.40 6.60
CA ALA A 334 -7.26 2.04 6.37
C ALA A 334 -6.55 1.46 5.15
N ILE A 335 -5.94 0.29 5.32
CA ILE A 335 -5.31 -0.45 4.23
C ILE A 335 -5.87 -1.87 4.17
N SER A 336 -5.94 -2.44 2.97
CA SER A 336 -6.29 -3.84 2.75
C SER A 336 -5.06 -4.64 2.36
N LEU A 337 -4.92 -5.84 2.90
CA LEU A 337 -3.84 -6.74 2.49
C LEU A 337 -4.18 -7.42 1.16
N PRO A 338 -3.19 -7.63 0.28
CA PRO A 338 -3.41 -8.17 -1.08
C PRO A 338 -3.82 -9.65 -1.11
N THR A 339 -3.89 -10.34 0.03
CA THR A 339 -4.02 -11.80 0.11
C THR A 339 -5.30 -12.23 0.81
N THR A 340 -6.42 -12.24 0.08
CA THR A 340 -7.36 -13.36 0.24
C THR A 340 -7.05 -14.37 -0.87
N GLY A 341 -6.82 -15.62 -0.51
CA GLY A 341 -6.25 -16.67 -1.36
C GLY A 341 -7.04 -17.08 -2.61
N ALA A 342 -7.90 -16.22 -3.15
CA ALA A 342 -8.64 -16.44 -4.39
C ALA A 342 -8.79 -15.13 -5.18
N GLY A 343 -7.79 -14.82 -6.01
CA GLY A 343 -7.97 -14.06 -7.25
C GLY A 343 -8.23 -12.55 -7.12
N THR A 344 -7.22 -11.77 -7.50
CA THR A 344 -7.25 -10.34 -7.84
C THR A 344 -7.66 -9.41 -6.69
N PRO A 345 -6.73 -8.62 -6.13
CA PRO A 345 -7.08 -7.50 -5.26
C PRO A 345 -8.09 -6.64 -6.02
N THR A 346 -9.31 -6.56 -5.52
CA THR A 346 -10.24 -5.53 -5.97
C THR A 346 -9.70 -4.24 -5.40
N ASP A 347 -9.55 -3.21 -6.23
CA ASP A 347 -9.12 -1.88 -5.82
C ASP A 347 -10.02 -1.41 -4.66
N VAL A 348 -9.58 -1.68 -3.43
CA VAL A 348 -9.95 -0.84 -2.31
C VAL A 348 -9.26 0.46 -2.68
N ALA A 349 -10.03 1.40 -3.19
CA ALA A 349 -9.59 2.78 -3.21
C ALA A 349 -9.76 3.25 -1.77
N PRO A 350 -8.72 3.27 -0.91
CA PRO A 350 -8.78 4.08 0.28
C PRO A 350 -8.91 5.51 -0.22
N SER A 351 -10.13 5.99 -0.40
CA SER A 351 -10.34 7.35 -0.88
C SER A 351 -9.96 8.28 0.26
N PHE A 352 -8.72 8.79 0.22
CA PHE A 352 -8.37 10.08 0.79
C PHE A 352 -9.07 11.15 -0.06
N GLY A 353 -10.39 11.23 0.08
CA GLY A 353 -11.11 12.41 -0.35
C GLY A 353 -10.76 13.55 0.60
N LYS A 354 -10.42 14.71 0.08
CA LYS A 354 -10.64 15.98 0.78
C LYS A 354 -12.15 16.08 1.07
N GLY A 355 -12.60 15.52 2.19
CA GLY A 355 -14.01 15.42 2.55
C GLY A 355 -14.23 14.30 3.57
N ASN A 356 -14.92 14.62 4.65
CA ASN A 356 -15.02 13.83 5.89
C ASN A 356 -15.76 12.48 5.80
N THR A 357 -16.14 11.99 4.61
CA THR A 357 -16.86 10.72 4.47
C THR A 357 -15.87 9.55 4.34
N ARG A 358 -15.24 9.20 5.46
CA ARG A 358 -14.21 8.16 5.64
C ARG A 358 -14.79 6.74 5.74
N THR A 359 -15.72 6.38 4.85
CA THR A 359 -16.37 5.06 4.87
C THR A 359 -15.52 4.00 4.17
N ILE A 360 -15.43 2.82 4.75
CA ILE A 360 -14.73 1.66 4.13
C ILE A 360 -15.80 0.76 3.53
N VAL A 361 -15.70 0.45 2.24
CA VAL A 361 -16.67 -0.39 1.53
C VAL A 361 -15.97 -1.56 0.87
N ASN A 362 -16.44 -2.78 1.12
CA ASN A 362 -16.02 -3.93 0.34
C ASN A 362 -16.90 -4.03 -0.93
N ALA A 363 -16.45 -3.42 -2.02
CA ALA A 363 -17.11 -3.52 -3.33
C ALA A 363 -16.79 -4.81 -4.10
N GLY A 364 -15.90 -5.66 -3.54
CA GLY A 364 -15.50 -6.93 -4.14
C GLY A 364 -16.54 -8.03 -3.94
N SER A 365 -16.38 -9.12 -4.69
CA SER A 365 -17.22 -10.32 -4.58
C SER A 365 -16.76 -11.30 -3.49
N GLY A 366 -15.56 -11.09 -2.94
CA GLY A 366 -14.97 -11.92 -1.88
C GLY A 366 -14.88 -11.19 -0.53
N PRO A 367 -14.62 -11.92 0.56
CA PRO A 367 -14.32 -11.29 1.84
C PRO A 367 -13.03 -10.46 1.73
N LEU A 368 -12.96 -9.40 2.54
CA LEU A 368 -11.85 -8.45 2.58
C LEU A 368 -11.40 -8.25 4.02
N THR A 369 -10.10 -8.30 4.29
CA THR A 369 -9.55 -7.89 5.58
C THR A 369 -8.92 -6.50 5.46
N VAL A 370 -9.34 -5.60 6.32
CA VAL A 370 -8.86 -4.21 6.40
C VAL A 370 -8.21 -3.99 7.75
N TYR A 371 -7.10 -3.25 7.77
CA TYR A 371 -6.47 -2.76 8.97
C TYR A 371 -6.74 -1.26 9.07
N ALA A 372 -7.44 -0.87 10.13
CA ALA A 372 -7.83 0.52 10.38
C ALA A 372 -7.09 1.03 11.61
N LEU A 373 -6.34 2.12 11.43
CA LEU A 373 -5.69 2.85 12.51
C LEU A 373 -6.46 4.13 12.77
N THR A 374 -6.75 4.42 14.04
CA THR A 374 -7.29 5.71 14.49
C THR A 374 -6.40 6.31 15.57
N LEU A 375 -6.24 7.63 15.53
CA LEU A 375 -5.69 8.41 16.64
C LEU A 375 -6.84 9.15 17.33
N GLU A 376 -7.15 8.75 18.56
CA GLU A 376 -8.23 9.33 19.34
C GLU A 376 -7.64 10.26 20.43
N PRO A 377 -8.09 11.51 20.55
CA PRO A 377 -7.71 12.33 21.70
C PRO A 377 -8.09 11.58 22.98
N ALA A 378 -7.20 11.56 23.96
CA ALA A 378 -7.59 11.21 25.31
C ALA A 378 -8.76 12.13 25.67
N LEU A 379 -9.87 11.53 26.10
CA LEU A 379 -10.92 12.33 26.72
C LEU A 379 -10.23 13.05 27.88
N GLY A 380 -10.08 14.37 27.74
CA GLY A 380 -9.49 15.18 28.80
C GLY A 380 -10.19 14.85 30.12
N PRO A 381 -9.54 15.02 31.28
CA PRO A 381 -10.20 14.81 32.56
C PRO A 381 -11.52 15.55 32.47
N VAL A 382 -12.63 14.80 32.57
CA VAL A 382 -13.97 15.39 32.47
C VAL A 382 -13.95 16.50 33.50
N GLY A 383 -13.91 17.75 33.04
CA GLY A 383 -13.80 18.89 33.93
C GLY A 383 -14.87 18.72 35.00
N PRO A 384 -14.60 19.03 36.28
CA PRO A 384 -15.56 18.79 37.34
C PRO A 384 -16.88 19.37 36.87
N SER A 385 -17.90 18.51 36.74
CA SER A 385 -19.22 18.93 36.29
C SER A 385 -19.58 20.12 37.16
N THR A 386 -19.67 21.30 36.56
CA THR A 386 -20.18 22.48 37.25
C THR A 386 -21.62 22.14 37.55
N ALA A 387 -21.84 21.55 38.74
CA ALA A 387 -23.15 21.37 39.32
C ALA A 387 -23.75 22.77 39.33
N GLY A 388 -24.65 23.02 38.38
CA GLY A 388 -25.31 24.31 38.27
C GLY A 388 -25.94 24.59 39.62
N THR A 389 -25.50 25.67 40.26
CA THR A 389 -26.17 26.19 41.45
C THR A 389 -27.65 26.36 41.08
N PRO A 390 -28.59 25.69 41.76
CA PRO A 390 -29.99 25.89 41.47
C PRO A 390 -30.33 27.37 41.68
N THR A 391 -30.90 27.99 40.65
CA THR A 391 -31.41 29.36 40.73
C THR A 391 -32.56 29.39 41.75
N PRO A 392 -32.57 30.35 42.69
CA PRO A 392 -33.58 30.43 43.75
C PRO A 392 -35.00 30.74 43.22
#